data_AF-A0A218QLW2-F1
#
_entry.id   AF-A0A218QLW2-F1
#
_cell.length_a   1.000
_cell.length_b   1.000
_cell.length_c   1.000
_cell.angle_alpha   90.00
_cell.angle_beta   90.00
_cell.angle_gamma   90.00
#
_symmetry.space_group_name_H-M   'P 1'
#
loop_
_entity.id
_entity.type
_entity.pdbx_description
1 polymer ?
#
loop_
_entity_poly.entity_id
_entity_poly.type
_entity_poly.pdbx_seq_one_letter_code
_entity_poly.pdbx_strand_id
1 'polypeptide(L)' 'MHISITDDLKKRFHATCVMRGKKMSQVVIELIEQWLESNEVPQAGEIKRL' A
#
# COMPACT_ATOMS: atom_id res chain seq x y z
N MET A 1 0.31 -3.83 -13.94
CA MET A 1 1.36 -2.88 -13.52
C MET A 1 2.56 -3.69 -13.06
N HIS A 2 3.74 -3.48 -13.64
CA HIS A 2 4.97 -4.17 -13.21
C HIS A 2 5.81 -3.22 -12.36
N ILE A 3 5.99 -3.55 -11.08
CA ILE A 3 6.82 -2.77 -10.16
C ILE A 3 8.13 -3.53 -9.98
N SER A 4 9.24 -2.92 -10.40
CA SER A 4 10.56 -3.49 -10.22
C SER A 4 11.05 -3.24 -8.80
N ILE A 5 11.11 -4.29 -7.99
CA ILE A 5 11.66 -4.28 -6.63
C ILE A 5 12.96 -5.08 -6.66
N THR A 6 14.05 -4.51 -6.14
CA THR A 6 15.33 -5.23 -6.06
C THR A 6 15.19 -6.47 -5.18
N ASP A 7 15.93 -7.53 -5.51
CA ASP A 7 15.86 -8.80 -4.78
C ASP A 7 16.20 -8.64 -3.28
N ASP A 8 17.19 -7.80 -2.96
CA ASP A 8 17.54 -7.45 -1.58
C ASP A 8 16.35 -6.83 -0.82
N LEU A 9 15.71 -5.82 -1.43
CA LEU A 9 14.59 -5.14 -0.81
C LEU A 9 13.40 -6.09 -0.61
N LYS A 10 13.13 -6.95 -1.60
CA LYS A 10 12.08 -7.97 -1.51
C LYS A 10 12.34 -8.96 -0.38
N LYS A 11 13.59 -9.42 -0.22
CA LYS A 11 14.00 -10.33 0.86
C LYS A 11 13.84 -9.69 2.23
N ARG A 12 14.33 -8.47 2.42
CA ARG A 12 14.20 -7.74 3.69
C ARG A 12 12.74 -7.47 4.05
N PHE A 13 11.94 -7.07 3.07
CA PHE A 13 10.51 -6.85 3.25
C PHE A 13 9.78 -8.15 3.64
N HIS A 14 10.05 -9.25 2.91
CA HIS A 14 9.47 -10.56 3.22
C HIS A 14 9.84 -11.05 4.61
N ALA A 15 11.13 -11.02 4.98
CA ALA A 15 11.61 -11.42 6.30
C ALA A 15 10.90 -10.63 7.41
N THR A 16 10.76 -9.31 7.23
CA THR A 16 10.06 -8.45 8.19
C THR A 16 8.58 -8.82 8.31
N CYS A 17 7.89 -9.07 7.19
CA CYS A 17 6.49 -9.51 7.19
C CYS A 17 6.32 -10.82 7.98
N VAL A 18 7.20 -11.80 7.73
CA VAL A 18 7.20 -13.10 8.43
C VAL A 18 7.43 -12.92 9.93
N MET A 19 8.43 -12.12 10.33
CA MET A 19 8.70 -11.85 11.74
C MET A 19 7.55 -11.16 12.47
N ARG A 20 6.73 -10.37 11.74
CA ARG A 20 5.54 -9.70 12.26
C ARG A 20 4.27 -10.56 12.14
N GLY A 21 4.35 -11.77 11.60
CA GLY A 21 3.20 -12.65 11.38
C GLY A 21 2.21 -12.12 10.32
N LYS A 22 2.64 -11.22 9.43
CA LYS A 22 1.79 -10.63 8.39
C LYS A 22 2.09 -11.22 7.01
N LYS A 23 1.08 -11.33 6.17
CA LYS A 23 1.26 -11.65 4.75
C LYS A 23 1.79 -10.43 4.00
N MET A 24 2.74 -10.62 3.07
CA MET A 24 3.26 -9.53 2.24
C MET A 24 2.15 -8.75 1.52
N SER A 25 1.14 -9.45 0.99
CA SER A 25 0.02 -8.82 0.28
C SER A 25 -0.78 -7.89 1.19
N GLN A 26 -1.02 -8.27 2.44
CA GLN A 26 -1.71 -7.41 3.41
C GLN A 26 -0.91 -6.13 3.67
N VAL A 27 0.40 -6.25 3.91
CA VAL A 27 1.25 -5.08 4.16
C VAL A 27 1.29 -4.15 2.93
N VAL A 28 1.36 -4.70 1.72
CA VAL A 28 1.33 -3.90 0.49
C VAL A 28 -0.01 -3.17 0.33
N ILE A 29 -1.13 -3.84 0.60
CA ILE A 29 -2.46 -3.22 0.55
C ILE A 29 -2.55 -2.08 1.56
N GLU A 30 -2.15 -2.32 2.82
CA GLU A 30 -2.13 -1.29 3.87
C GLU A 30 -1.32 -0.06 3.44
N LEU A 31 -0.13 -0.26 2.86
CA LEU A 31 0.72 0.84 2.38
C LEU A 31 0.09 1.62 1.21
N ILE A 32 -0.62 0.93 0.31
CA ILE A 32 -1.35 1.57 -0.80
C ILE A 32 -2.51 2.40 -0.25
N GLU A 33 -3.30 1.86 0.67
CA GLU A 33 -4.42 2.57 1.30
C GLU A 33 -3.92 3.83 2.02
N GLN A 34 -2.88 3.71 2.85
CA GLN A 34 -2.27 4.85 3.54
C GLN A 34 -1.76 5.93 2.57
N TRP A 35 -1.20 5.50 1.44
CA TRP A 35 -0.75 6.43 0.40
C TRP A 35 -1.94 7.16 -0.24
N LEU A 36 -3.03 6.45 -0.54
CA LEU A 36 -4.24 7.05 -1.10
C LEU A 36 -4.90 8.00 -0.11
N GLU A 37 -5.08 7.63 1.16
CA GLU A 37 -5.66 8.50 2.18
C GLU A 37 -4.94 9.85 2.30
N SER A 38 -3.63 9.86 2.09
CA SER A 38 -2.80 11.06 2.21
C SER A 38 -2.69 11.89 0.93
N ASN A 39 -2.93 11.28 -0.24
CA ASN A 39 -2.58 11.88 -1.54
C ASN A 39 -3.72 11.86 -2.56
N GLU A 40 -4.78 11.09 -2.33
CA GLU A 40 -5.94 11.08 -3.20
C GLU A 40 -6.65 12.43 -3.08
N VAL A 41 -6.59 13.20 -4.17
CA VAL A 41 -7.32 14.44 -4.26
C VAL A 41 -8.80 14.08 -4.25
N PRO A 42 -9.63 14.71 -3.39
CA PRO A 42 -11.06 14.50 -3.42
C PRO A 42 -11.55 14.73 -4.85
N GLN A 43 -12.17 13.72 -5.45
CA GLN A 43 -12.85 13.96 -6.72
C GLN A 43 -13.88 15.06 -6.48
N ALA A 44 -13.69 16.21 -7.11
CA ALA A 44 -14.69 17.26 -7.17
C ALA A 44 -15.90 16.72 -7.95
N GLY A 45 -16.78 16.00 -7.26
CA GLY A 45 -17.83 15.21 -7.91
C GLY A 45 -18.97 14.73 -7.02
N GLU A 46 -18.84 14.75 -5.70
CA GLU A 46 -19.98 14.53 -4.81
C GLU A 46 -20.19 15.73 -3.89
N ILE A 47 -20.62 16.83 -4.51
CA ILE A 47 -21.55 17.74 -3.85
C ILE A 47 -22.79 16.89 -3.54
N LYS A 48 -22.84 16.30 -2.34
CA LYS A 48 -24.09 15.85 -1.76
C LYS A 48 -24.96 17.09 -1.68
N ARG A 49 -25.87 17.24 -2.64
CA ARG A 49 -27.01 18.14 -2.54
C ARG A 49 -27.82 17.67 -1.34
N LEU A 50 -27.68 18.36 -0.22
CA LEU A 50 -28.63 18.39 0.89
C LEU A 50 -29.02 19.85 1.11
#